data_AF-A0A3B4UIU1-F1
#
_entry.id   AF-A0A3B4UIU1-F1
#
_cell.length_a   1.000
_cell.length_b   1.000
_cell.length_c   1.000
_cell.angle_alpha   90.00
_cell.angle_beta   90.00
_cell.angle_gamma   90.00
#
_symmetry.space_group_name_H-M   'P 1'
#
loop_
_entity.id
_entity.type
_entity.pdbx_description
1 polymer ?
#
loop_
_entity_poly.entity_id
_entity_poly.type
_entity_poly.pdbx_seq_one_letter_code
_entity_poly.pdbx_strand_id
1 'polypeptide(L)'
;MGASNCQTWPFEEEHSTLNYSSDALTADLQEKLADIYRSSPALGRYFSKAEIHVLRNSSVIADYHLTFLMPEEQQDQLRNFTLSREMVYNVFRQFLYDQEPDSSELLYIDPLSLNMS
;
A
#
# COMPACT_ATOMS: atom_id res chain seq x y z
N MET A 1 -30.40 -25.72 36.68
CA MET A 1 -29.30 -26.05 35.75
C MET A 1 -29.79 -25.69 34.35
N GLY A 2 -29.43 -24.51 33.84
CA GLY A 2 -29.72 -24.10 32.47
C GLY A 2 -28.42 -24.17 31.67
N ALA A 3 -28.37 -25.03 30.65
CA ALA A 3 -27.24 -25.08 29.72
C ALA A 3 -27.41 -23.98 28.68
N SER A 4 -26.45 -23.05 28.61
CA SER A 4 -26.37 -22.05 27.56
C SER A 4 -26.04 -22.74 26.23
N ASN A 5 -26.90 -22.54 25.24
CA ASN A 5 -26.73 -23.09 23.91
C ASN A 5 -25.80 -22.16 23.13
N CYS A 6 -24.54 -22.54 22.94
CA CYS A 6 -23.61 -21.78 22.10
C CYS A 6 -23.85 -22.17 20.64
N GLN A 7 -24.48 -21.27 19.87
CA GLN A 7 -24.51 -21.38 18.42
C GLN A 7 -23.15 -20.96 17.85
N THR A 8 -22.38 -21.93 17.39
CA THR A 8 -21.27 -21.70 16.47
C THR A 8 -21.82 -21.51 15.07
N TRP A 9 -21.59 -20.32 14.51
CA TRP A 9 -21.80 -20.05 13.10
C TRP A 9 -20.64 -20.64 12.30
N PRO A 10 -20.88 -21.34 11.18
CA PRO A 10 -19.79 -21.67 10.27
C PRO A 10 -19.34 -20.35 9.65
N PHE A 11 -18.14 -19.89 10.01
CA PHE A 11 -17.43 -18.94 9.18
C PHE A 11 -16.99 -19.73 7.95
N GLU A 12 -17.77 -19.62 6.87
CA GLU A 12 -17.28 -19.96 5.54
C GLU A 12 -16.28 -18.88 5.17
N GLU A 13 -15.01 -19.15 5.43
CA GLU A 13 -13.89 -18.44 4.85
C GLU A 13 -13.92 -18.72 3.32
N GLU A 14 -14.72 -17.94 2.60
CA GLU A 14 -14.60 -17.84 1.14
C GLU A 14 -13.27 -17.13 0.84
N HIS A 15 -12.18 -17.91 0.89
CA HIS A 15 -10.94 -17.53 0.24
C HIS A 15 -11.22 -17.47 -1.25
N SER A 16 -11.60 -16.29 -1.73
CA SER A 16 -11.51 -15.95 -3.15
C SER A 16 -10.04 -16.08 -3.54
N THR A 17 -9.61 -17.28 -3.90
CA THR A 17 -8.38 -17.52 -4.66
C THR A 17 -8.60 -16.93 -6.04
N LEU A 18 -8.51 -15.61 -6.11
CA LEU A 18 -8.50 -14.86 -7.34
C LEU A 18 -7.21 -15.26 -8.07
N ASN A 19 -7.39 -15.93 -9.21
CA ASN A 19 -6.35 -16.16 -10.19
C ASN A 19 -6.02 -14.82 -10.85
N TYR A 20 -5.37 -13.92 -10.11
CA TYR A 20 -4.92 -12.67 -10.68
C TYR A 20 -3.74 -12.94 -11.61
N SER A 21 -3.82 -12.39 -12.82
CA SER A 21 -2.62 -12.27 -13.65
C SER A 21 -1.64 -11.31 -12.96
N SER A 22 -0.34 -11.56 -13.13
CA SER A 22 0.72 -10.68 -12.62
C SER A 22 0.52 -9.23 -13.07
N ASP A 23 -0.04 -9.04 -14.26
CA ASP A 23 -0.26 -7.74 -14.87
C ASP A 23 -1.40 -6.97 -14.20
N ALA A 24 -2.48 -7.66 -13.81
CA ALA A 24 -3.59 -7.04 -13.08
C ALA A 24 -3.17 -6.63 -11.67
N LEU A 25 -2.47 -7.50 -10.93
CA LEU A 25 -1.92 -7.16 -9.61
C LEU A 25 -0.96 -5.98 -9.68
N THR A 26 -0.15 -5.93 -10.74
CA THR A 26 0.81 -4.85 -10.97
C THR A 26 0.08 -3.53 -11.19
N ALA A 27 -0.96 -3.52 -12.03
CA ALA A 27 -1.77 -2.34 -12.30
C ALA A 27 -2.47 -1.85 -11.02
N ASP A 28 -3.11 -2.75 -10.28
CA ASP A 28 -3.83 -2.44 -9.05
C ASP A 28 -2.87 -1.87 -7.98
N LEU A 29 -1.70 -2.49 -7.79
CA LEU A 29 -0.71 -2.00 -6.84
C LEU A 29 -0.15 -0.63 -7.27
N GLN A 30 0.11 -0.43 -8.56
CA GLN A 30 0.59 0.84 -9.07
C GLN A 30 -0.42 1.96 -8.84
N GLU A 31 -1.70 1.71 -9.12
CA GLU A 31 -2.80 2.65 -8.88
C GLU A 31 -2.93 2.95 -7.39
N LYS A 32 -2.91 1.92 -6.54
CA LYS A 32 -2.95 2.06 -5.09
C LYS A 32 -1.83 2.95 -4.56
N LEU A 33 -0.58 2.71 -4.98
CA LEU A 33 0.56 3.57 -4.62
C LEU A 33 0.35 5.00 -5.11
N ALA A 34 -0.11 5.18 -6.36
CA ALA A 34 -0.33 6.49 -6.91
C ALA A 34 -1.37 7.28 -6.10
N ASP A 35 -2.45 6.64 -5.67
CA ASP A 35 -3.52 7.28 -4.90
C ASP A 35 -3.10 7.65 -3.48
N ILE A 36 -2.32 6.79 -2.81
CA ILE A 36 -1.75 7.09 -1.48
C ILE A 36 -0.95 8.39 -1.54
N TYR A 37 0.00 8.49 -2.47
CA TYR A 37 0.88 9.66 -2.53
C TYR A 37 0.22 10.88 -3.14
N ARG A 38 -0.70 10.72 -4.11
CA ARG A 38 -1.45 11.82 -4.72
C ARG A 38 -2.44 12.47 -3.73
N SER A 39 -3.09 11.67 -2.89
CA SER A 39 -4.04 12.17 -1.88
C SER A 39 -3.36 12.68 -0.60
N SER A 40 -2.07 12.40 -0.41
CA SER A 40 -1.30 12.85 0.76
C SER A 40 -1.28 14.38 0.87
N PRO A 41 -1.73 14.97 2.00
CA PRO A 41 -1.67 16.42 2.22
C PRO A 41 -0.25 17.00 2.18
N ALA A 42 0.74 16.19 2.56
CA ALA A 42 2.15 16.59 2.60
C ALA A 42 2.85 16.36 1.25
N LEU A 43 2.59 15.24 0.59
CA LEU A 43 3.38 14.77 -0.55
C LEU A 43 2.69 14.96 -1.91
N GLY A 44 1.37 15.08 -1.95
CA GLY A 44 0.58 15.05 -3.19
C GLY A 44 0.96 16.11 -4.21
N ARG A 45 1.31 17.32 -3.75
CA ARG A 45 1.74 18.42 -4.63
C ARG A 45 3.09 18.17 -5.33
N TYR A 46 3.88 17.23 -4.82
CA TYR A 46 5.19 16.88 -5.35
C TYR A 46 5.19 15.52 -6.05
N PHE A 47 4.19 14.69 -5.81
CA PHE A 47 4.09 13.37 -6.40
C PHE A 47 3.93 13.46 -7.92
N SER A 48 4.70 12.65 -8.65
CA SER A 48 4.62 12.57 -10.11
C SER A 48 4.11 11.23 -10.58
N LYS A 49 4.76 10.14 -10.17
CA LYS A 49 4.39 8.79 -10.60
C LYS A 49 4.88 7.71 -9.64
N ALA A 50 4.18 6.58 -9.68
CA ALA A 50 4.58 5.32 -9.08
C ALA A 50 4.77 4.30 -10.21
N GLU A 51 5.80 3.47 -10.10
CA GLU A 51 6.13 2.43 -11.09
C GLU A 51 6.45 1.13 -10.36
N ILE A 52 5.90 0.03 -10.83
CA ILE A 52 6.22 -1.32 -10.34
C ILE A 52 7.20 -1.96 -11.32
N HIS A 53 8.32 -2.44 -10.81
CA HIS A 53 9.42 -2.96 -11.61
C HIS A 53 9.49 -4.49 -11.65
N VAL A 54 9.18 -5.16 -10.55
CA VAL A 54 9.27 -6.62 -10.45
C VAL A 54 8.17 -7.13 -9.54
N LEU A 55 7.36 -8.08 -10.03
CA LEU A 55 6.47 -8.88 -9.19
C LEU A 55 7.00 -10.31 -9.14
N ARG A 56 7.37 -10.78 -7.94
CA ARG A 56 7.82 -12.17 -7.76
C ARG A 56 6.62 -13.05 -7.44
N ASN A 57 6.06 -13.71 -8.45
CA ASN A 57 4.86 -14.56 -8.35
C ASN A 57 4.93 -15.66 -7.29
N SER A 58 6.13 -16.08 -6.86
CA SER A 58 6.32 -17.07 -5.80
C SER A 58 6.18 -16.50 -4.38
N SER A 59 6.15 -15.17 -4.20
CA SER A 59 6.15 -14.51 -2.88
C SER A 59 5.37 -13.20 -2.80
N VAL A 60 4.70 -12.75 -3.88
CA VAL A 60 3.98 -11.44 -3.97
C VAL A 60 4.83 -10.28 -3.42
N ILE A 61 6.13 -10.31 -3.70
CA ILE A 61 7.04 -9.20 -3.41
C ILE A 61 7.06 -8.29 -4.64
N ALA A 62 6.86 -7.00 -4.41
CA ALA A 62 6.89 -5.98 -5.45
C ALA A 62 8.05 -4.99 -5.23
N ASP A 63 8.91 -4.84 -6.23
CA ASP A 63 9.88 -3.74 -6.29
C ASP A 63 9.20 -2.53 -6.95
N TYR A 64 9.26 -1.36 -6.31
CA TYR A 64 8.59 -0.15 -6.81
C TYR A 64 9.48 1.09 -6.72
N HIS A 65 9.20 2.07 -7.59
CA HIS A 65 9.81 3.38 -7.57
C HIS A 65 8.76 4.48 -7.47
N LEU A 66 9.09 5.52 -6.71
CA LEU A 66 8.27 6.72 -6.54
C LEU A 66 9.06 7.91 -7.06
N THR A 67 8.45 8.67 -7.96
CA THR A 67 9.05 9.90 -8.49
C THR A 67 8.34 11.10 -7.89
N PHE A 68 9.13 12.01 -7.33
CA PHE A 68 8.67 13.30 -6.83
C PHE A 68 9.39 14.43 -7.57
N LEU A 69 8.64 15.45 -7.96
CA LEU A 69 9.15 16.65 -8.63
C LEU A 69 9.22 17.80 -7.61
N MET A 70 10.38 18.42 -7.53
CA MET A 70 10.66 19.53 -6.62
C MET A 70 11.09 20.78 -7.38
N PRO A 71 10.67 21.98 -6.96
CA PRO A 71 11.28 23.22 -7.43
C PRO A 71 12.75 23.28 -7.02
N GLU A 72 13.64 23.64 -7.96
CA GLU A 72 15.09 23.72 -7.72
C GLU A 72 15.45 24.65 -6.54
N GLU A 73 14.74 25.77 -6.40
CA GLU A 73 14.99 26.78 -5.35
C GLU A 73 14.81 26.27 -3.92
N GLN A 74 14.01 25.21 -3.73
CA GLN A 74 13.64 24.69 -2.41
C GLN A 74 14.12 23.25 -2.22
N GLN A 75 14.89 22.70 -3.17
CA GLN A 75 15.20 21.28 -3.24
C GLN A 75 15.86 20.75 -1.96
N ASP A 76 16.82 21.47 -1.38
CA ASP A 76 17.51 21.04 -0.16
C ASP A 76 16.59 21.00 1.07
N GLN A 77 15.74 22.02 1.24
CA GLN A 77 14.80 22.06 2.36
C GLN A 77 13.70 21.01 2.20
N LEU A 78 13.14 20.87 0.99
CA LEU A 78 12.12 19.88 0.69
C LEU A 78 12.66 18.46 0.87
N ARG A 79 13.87 18.16 0.39
CA ARG A 79 14.49 16.83 0.53
C ARG A 79 14.74 16.44 1.98
N ASN A 80 15.09 17.40 2.83
CA ASN A 80 15.44 17.11 4.23
C ASN A 80 14.22 17.01 5.15
N PHE A 81 13.11 17.69 4.83
CA PHE A 81 11.95 17.77 5.72
C PHE A 81 10.67 17.18 5.12
N THR A 82 10.24 17.67 3.95
CA THR A 82 8.93 17.31 3.38
C THR A 82 8.97 16.00 2.61
N LEU A 83 10.01 15.79 1.80
CA LEU A 83 10.26 14.63 0.94
C LEU A 83 11.42 13.80 1.46
N SER A 84 11.66 13.84 2.77
CA SER A 84 12.60 12.94 3.41
C SER A 84 12.14 11.49 3.22
N ARG A 85 13.09 10.56 3.19
CA ARG A 85 12.78 9.12 3.16
C ARG A 85 11.79 8.75 4.27
N GLU A 86 11.99 9.32 5.46
CA GLU A 86 11.14 9.09 6.62
C GLU A 86 9.70 9.55 6.38
N MET A 87 9.48 10.72 5.79
CA MET A 87 8.12 11.18 5.47
C MET A 87 7.43 10.29 4.45
N VAL A 88 8.13 9.91 3.38
CA VAL A 88 7.59 9.00 2.35
C VAL A 88 7.26 7.64 2.96
N TYR A 89 8.17 7.10 3.78
CA TYR A 89 7.97 5.85 4.50
C TYR A 89 6.79 5.91 5.45
N ASN A 90 6.67 6.98 6.25
CA ASN A 90 5.61 7.13 7.24
C ASN A 90 4.23 7.28 6.60
N VAL A 91 4.11 7.99 5.47
CA VAL A 91 2.84 8.10 4.74
C VAL A 91 2.37 6.72 4.26
N PHE A 92 3.27 5.91 3.68
CA PHE A 92 2.89 4.58 3.26
C PHE A 92 2.58 3.67 4.46
N ARG A 93 3.41 3.75 5.51
CA ARG A 93 3.19 2.98 6.73
C ARG A 93 1.82 3.30 7.33
N GLN A 94 1.42 4.56 7.44
CA GLN A 94 0.09 4.93 7.93
C GLN A 94 -1.01 4.25 7.10
N PHE A 95 -0.93 4.35 5.77
CA PHE A 95 -1.86 3.63 4.89
C PHE A 95 -1.92 2.12 5.19
N LEU A 96 -0.78 1.48 5.40
CA LEU A 96 -0.73 0.04 5.71
C LEU A 96 -1.34 -0.31 7.08
N TYR A 97 -1.35 0.59 8.06
CA TYR A 97 -2.03 0.33 9.34
C TYR A 97 -3.52 0.70 9.30
N ASP A 98 -3.91 1.61 8.41
CA ASP A 98 -5.29 2.10 8.29
C ASP A 98 -6.15 1.26 7.31
N GLN A 99 -5.54 0.37 6.52
CA GLN A 99 -6.26 -0.58 5.66
C GLN A 99 -7.08 -1.56 6.51
N GLU A 100 -8.40 -1.55 6.32
CA GLU A 100 -9.31 -2.48 6.96
C GLU A 100 -9.31 -3.83 6.23
N PRO A 101 -9.32 -4.98 6.94
CA PRO A 101 -9.34 -6.30 6.32
C PRO A 101 -10.62 -6.63 5.52
N ASP A 102 -11.65 -5.78 5.60
CA ASP A 102 -13.00 -6.15 5.17
C ASP A 102 -13.26 -5.99 3.65
N SER A 103 -13.15 -7.14 2.99
CA SER A 103 -13.96 -7.73 1.90
C SER A 103 -14.10 -7.06 0.53
N SER A 104 -13.73 -5.79 0.31
CA SER A 104 -13.86 -5.16 -1.02
C SER A 104 -12.54 -4.66 -1.63
N GLU A 105 -11.47 -4.54 -0.83
CA GLU A 105 -10.16 -4.18 -1.37
C GLU A 105 -9.46 -5.42 -1.94
N LEU A 106 -9.19 -5.36 -3.24
CA LEU A 106 -8.60 -6.46 -4.03
C LEU A 106 -7.15 -6.78 -3.64
N LEU A 107 -6.48 -5.91 -2.87
CA LEU A 107 -5.06 -6.03 -2.54
C LEU A 107 -4.74 -5.57 -1.12
N TYR A 108 -4.52 -6.54 -0.22
CA TYR A 108 -4.01 -6.33 1.14
C TYR A 108 -2.48 -6.46 1.16
N ILE A 109 -1.79 -5.54 1.84
CA ILE A 109 -0.33 -5.54 1.95
C ILE A 109 0.06 -5.69 3.42
N ASP A 110 0.87 -6.69 3.78
CA ASP A 110 1.29 -6.84 5.18
C ASP A 110 2.02 -5.56 5.67
N PRO A 111 1.57 -4.90 6.76
CA PRO A 111 2.19 -3.69 7.29
C PRO A 111 3.66 -3.84 7.68
N LEU A 112 4.11 -5.08 7.95
CA LEU A 112 5.49 -5.41 8.32
C LEU A 112 6.36 -5.77 7.11
N SER A 113 5.78 -5.92 5.92
CA SER A 113 6.52 -6.25 4.69
C SER A 113 7.21 -5.04 4.04
N LEU A 114 6.86 -3.82 4.45
CA LEU A 114 7.39 -2.59 3.85
C LEU A 114 8.88 -2.39 4.15
N ASN A 115 9.70 -2.38 3.10
CA ASN A 115 11.11 -2.04 3.14
C ASN A 115 11.44 -0.93 2.14
N MET A 116 12.06 0.16 2.60
CA MET A 116 12.60 1.23 1.75
C MET A 116 14.12 1.35 1.98
N SER A 117 14.90 0.63 1.18
CA SER A 117 16.37 0.60 1.25
C SER A 117 17.05 1.67 0.43
#